data_AF-A0A376W5H9-F1
#
_entry.id   AF-A0A376W5H9-F1
#
_cell.length_a   1.000
_cell.length_b   1.000
_cell.length_c   1.000
_cell.angle_alpha   90.00
_cell.angle_beta   90.00
_cell.angle_gamma   90.00
#
_symmetry.space_group_name_H-M   'P 1'
#
loop_
_entity.id
_entity.type
_entity.pdbx_description
1 polymer ?
#
loop_
_entity_poly.entity_id
_entity_poly.type
_entity_poly.pdbx_seq_one_letter_code
_entity_poly.pdbx_strand_id
1 'polypeptide(L)' 'MQILEGVEYKRSTERTITSTEALLPVLDQVREQGYGEDNEEQEEGLRCIAVPVFDRFGVVIAGLSIFLPDVTFL' A
#
# COMPACT_ATOMS: atom_id res chain seq x y z
N MET A 1 -16.47 1.93 0.88
CA MET A 1 -16.23 1.69 2.32
C MET A 1 -16.60 0.28 2.78
N GLN A 2 -17.62 -0.37 2.20
CA GLN A 2 -18.04 -1.73 2.59
C GLN A 2 -16.93 -2.80 2.54
N ILE A 3 -15.90 -2.64 1.70
CA ILE A 3 -14.78 -3.59 1.59
C ILE A 3 -13.89 -3.61 2.85
N LEU A 4 -13.77 -2.49 3.56
CA LEU A 4 -12.93 -2.39 4.77
C LEU A 4 -13.69 -2.77 6.05
N GLU A 5 -15.00 -3.03 5.94
CA GLU A 5 -15.83 -3.38 7.07
C GLU A 5 -15.46 -4.78 7.60
N GLY A 6 -15.12 -4.86 8.90
CA GLY A 6 -14.71 -6.11 9.54
C GLY A 6 -13.25 -6.53 9.27
N VAL A 7 -12.44 -5.69 8.64
CA VAL A 7 -10.99 -5.94 8.51
C VAL A 7 -10.31 -5.82 9.87
N GLU A 8 -9.54 -6.86 10.24
CA GLU A 8 -8.65 -6.81 11.39
C GLU A 8 -7.30 -6.19 10.96
N TYR A 9 -6.95 -5.06 11.57
CA TYR A 9 -5.70 -4.36 11.30
C TYR A 9 -4.59 -4.85 12.24
N LYS A 10 -3.92 -5.94 11.85
CA LYS A 10 -2.76 -6.45 12.59
C LYS A 10 -1.55 -5.56 12.38
N ARG A 11 -0.96 -5.08 13.48
CA ARG A 11 0.33 -4.38 13.47
C ARG A 11 1.48 -5.36 13.25
N SER A 12 2.23 -5.19 12.17
CA SER A 12 3.45 -5.98 11.88
C SER A 12 4.72 -5.24 12.28
N THR A 13 4.76 -3.92 12.09
CA THR A 13 5.85 -3.01 12.42
C THR A 13 5.31 -1.75 13.11
N GLU A 14 6.19 -0.83 13.52
CA GLU A 14 5.76 0.47 14.04
C GLU A 14 5.05 1.33 12.98
N ARG A 15 5.39 1.13 11.71
CA ARG A 15 4.88 1.90 10.55
C ARG A 15 3.55 1.38 10.00
N THR A 16 3.14 0.16 10.35
CA THR A 16 1.88 -0.42 9.85
C THR A 16 0.68 0.49 10.11
N ILE A 17 -0.08 0.81 9.06
CA ILE A 17 -1.38 1.48 9.18
C ILE A 17 -2.37 0.55 9.91
N THR A 18 -2.96 1.04 11.00
CA THR A 18 -3.73 0.19 11.93
C THR A 18 -5.21 0.53 12.04
N SER A 19 -5.74 1.42 11.19
CA SER A 19 -7.16 1.73 11.17
C SER A 19 -7.64 2.19 9.79
N THR A 20 -8.96 2.12 9.58
CA THR A 20 -9.59 2.62 8.36
C THR A 20 -9.37 4.13 8.19
N GLU A 21 -9.50 4.89 9.28
CA GLU A 21 -9.36 6.35 9.29
C GLU A 21 -7.96 6.79 8.86
N ALA A 22 -6.93 6.03 9.25
CA ALA A 22 -5.55 6.28 8.84
C ALA A 22 -5.27 5.81 7.40
N LEU A 23 -5.93 4.76 6.93
CA LEU A 23 -5.75 4.23 5.58
C LEU A 23 -6.39 5.11 4.49
N LEU A 24 -7.53 5.73 4.77
CA LEU A 24 -8.29 6.49 3.77
C LEU A 24 -7.48 7.63 3.11
N PRO A 25 -6.77 8.51 3.85
CA PRO A 25 -5.93 9.54 3.25
C PRO A 25 -4.81 8.98 2.37
N VAL A 26 -4.24 7.82 2.75
CA VAL A 26 -3.20 7.15 1.96
C VAL A 26 -3.78 6.67 0.64
N LEU A 27 -4.99 6.09 0.64
CA LEU A 27 -5.66 5.68 -0.61
C LEU A 27 -5.97 6.87 -1.53
N ASP A 28 -6.28 8.04 -0.98
CA ASP A 28 -6.45 9.26 -1.77
C ASP A 28 -5.13 9.70 -2.41
N GLN A 29 -4.03 9.67 -1.65
CA GLN A 29 -2.69 9.92 -2.18
C GLN A 29 -2.31 8.91 -3.27
N VAL A 30 -2.55 7.61 -3.07
CA VAL A 30 -2.29 6.56 -4.07
C VAL A 30 -3.04 6.83 -5.37
N ARG A 31 -4.30 7.30 -5.27
CA ARG A 31 -5.11 7.66 -6.43
C ARG A 31 -4.55 8.86 -7.18
N GLU A 32 -4.04 9.86 -6.45
CA GLU A 32 -3.44 11.07 -7.04
C GLU A 32 -2.09 10.78 -7.72
N GLN A 33 -1.21 10.02 -7.06
CA GLN A 33 0.16 9.76 -7.55
C GLN A 33 0.25 8.56 -8.52
N GLY A 34 -0.77 7.69 -8.55
CA GLY A 34 -0.84 6.55 -9.46
C GLY A 34 -0.06 5.31 -9.04
N TYR A 35 0.47 5.28 -7.82
CA TYR A 35 1.18 4.13 -7.25
C TYR A 35 0.95 4.04 -5.74
N GLY A 36 1.02 2.82 -5.20
CA GLY A 36 1.05 2.52 -3.77
C GLY A 36 2.47 2.25 -3.30
N GLU A 37 2.74 2.57 -2.05
CA GLU A 37 4.01 2.30 -1.40
C GLU A 37 3.76 1.53 -0.10
N ASP A 38 4.57 0.52 0.15
CA ASP A 38 4.75 -0.09 1.47
C ASP A 38 6.08 0.44 2.01
N ASN A 39 6.00 1.30 3.02
CA ASN A 39 7.17 1.90 3.65
C ASN A 39 7.47 1.20 4.97
N GLU A 40 8.03 -0.01 4.88
CA GLU A 40 8.32 -0.88 6.03
C GLU A 40 7.07 -1.17 6.89
N GLU A 41 5.88 -1.19 6.30
CA GLU A 41 4.63 -1.48 7.00
C GLU A 41 4.46 -2.97 7.25
N GLN A 42 4.98 -3.82 6.35
CA GLN A 42 4.92 -5.27 6.49
C GLN A 42 6.12 -5.84 7.26
N GLU A 43 7.33 -5.37 6.97
CA GLU A 43 8.60 -5.85 7.54
C GLU A 43 9.61 -4.70 7.63
N GLU A 44 10.34 -4.60 8.74
CA GLU A 44 11.40 -3.60 8.90
C GLU A 44 12.54 -3.85 7.90
N GLY A 45 13.04 -2.79 7.27
CA GLY A 45 14.06 -2.90 6.23
C GLY A 45 13.53 -3.42 4.88
N LEU A 46 12.21 -3.45 4.65
CA LEU A 46 11.60 -3.80 3.38
C LEU A 46 10.73 -2.65 2.87
N ARG A 47 10.92 -2.24 1.62
CA ARG A 47 10.04 -1.28 0.95
C ARG A 47 9.52 -1.84 -0.36
N CYS A 48 8.29 -1.49 -0.68
CA CYS A 48 7.65 -1.94 -1.91
C CYS A 48 7.00 -0.77 -2.64
N ILE A 49 7.00 -0.82 -3.97
CA ILE A 49 6.21 0.09 -4.80
C ILE A 49 5.31 -0.77 -5.69
N ALA A 50 4.03 -0.41 -5.74
CA ALA A 50 3.01 -1.10 -6.53
C ALA A 50 2.29 -0.14 -7.47
N VAL A 51 2.04 -0.56 -8.70
CA VAL A 51 1.27 0.20 -9.69
C VAL A 51 0.04 -0.59 -10.14
N PRO A 52 -1.09 0.08 -10.43
CA PRO A 52 -2.27 -0.57 -10.98
C PRO A 52 -2.04 -0.95 -12.45
N VAL A 53 -2.54 -2.13 -12.83
CA VAL A 53 -2.63 -2.58 -14.23
C VAL A 53 -4.08 -2.42 -14.68
N PHE A 54 -4.28 -1.61 -15.71
CA PHE A 54 -5.60 -1.31 -16.26
C PHE A 54 -5.92 -2.19 -17.48
N ASP A 55 -7.19 -2.55 -17.62
CA ASP A 55 -7.70 -3.08 -18.87
C ASP A 55 -7.94 -1.96 -19.92
N ARG A 56 -8.45 -2.35 -21.10
CA ARG A 56 -8.75 -1.41 -22.19
C ARG A 56 -9.87 -0.41 -21.89
N PHE A 57 -10.62 -0.59 -20.80
CA PHE A 57 -11.71 0.29 -20.38
C PHE A 57 -11.31 1.18 -19.20
N GLY A 58 -10.05 1.11 -18.75
CA GLY A 58 -9.55 1.88 -17.61
C GLY A 58 -9.94 1.29 -16.26
N VAL A 59 -10.35 0.01 -16.21
CA VAL A 59 -10.65 -0.69 -14.96
C VAL A 59 -9.37 -1.33 -14.43
N VAL A 60 -9.08 -1.17 -13.14
CA VAL A 60 -7.96 -1.84 -12.48
C VAL A 60 -8.25 -3.34 -12.39
N ILE A 61 -7.41 -4.16 -13.03
CA ILE A 61 -7.58 -5.63 -13.07
C ILE A 61 -6.47 -6.39 -12.34
N ALA A 62 -5.34 -5.74 -12.08
CA ALA A 62 -4.24 -6.31 -11.30
C ALA A 62 -3.37 -5.19 -10.69
N GLY A 63 -2.44 -5.58 -9.82
CA GLY A 63 -1.35 -4.73 -9.37
C GLY A 63 -0.01 -5.39 -9.71
N LEU A 64 0.96 -4.59 -10.13
CA LEU A 64 2.35 -5.02 -10.30
C LEU A 64 3.19 -4.34 -9.22
N SER A 65 3.96 -5.12 -8.46
CA SER A 65 4.83 -4.58 -7.41
C SER A 65 6.27 -5.05 -7.54
N ILE A 66 7.17 -4.24 -6.99
CA ILE A 66 8.57 -4.57 -6.77
C ILE A 66 8.88 -4.42 -5.28
N PHE A 67 9.70 -5.33 -4.76
CA PHE A 67 10.15 -5.38 -3.37
C PHE A 67 11.63 -5.08 -3.35
N LEU A 68 12.05 -4.17 -2.47
CA LEU A 68 13.45 -3.78 -2.32
C LEU A 68 13.82 -3.82 -0.84
N PRO A 69 15.02 -4.33 -0.49
CA PRO A 69 15.55 -4.13 0.85
C PRO A 69 15.86 -2.64 1.05
N ASP A 70 15.40 -2.09 2.17
CA ASP A 70 15.72 -0.73 2.59
C ASP A 70 17.10 -0.70 3.28
N VAL A 71 18.12 -1.00 2.49
CA VAL A 71 19.54 -0.99 2.91
C VAL A 71 20.28 0.22 2.34
N THR A 72 19.55 1.20 1.77
CA THR A 72 20.14 2.30 1.02
C THR A 72 20.53 3.52 1.89
N PHE A 73 20.32 3.44 3.21
CA PHE A 73 20.72 4.51 4.15
C PHE A 73 21.54 3.96 5.32
N LEU A 74 22.73 3.44 5.04
CA LEU A 74 23.85 3.39 5.99
C LEU A 74 24.95 4.34 5.54
#